data_AF-A0A284RHC0-F1
#
_entry.id   AF-A0A284RHC0-F1
#
_cell.length_a   1.000
_cell.length_b   1.000
_cell.length_c   1.000
_cell.angle_alpha   90.00
_cell.angle_beta   90.00
_cell.angle_gamma   90.00
#
_symmetry.space_group_name_H-M   'P 1'
#
loop_
_entity.id
_entity.type
_entity.pdbx_description
1 polymer ?
#
loop_
_entity_poly.entity_id
_entity_poly.type
_entity_poly.pdbx_seq_one_letter_code
_entity_poly.pdbx_strand_id
1 'polypeptide(L)'
;MVFLHSFTNVHTVRFLADAGTPATTPHIPYPYLLPSTMTHLVISRCSLESHSVEGMLSPDTSLRSLELRGLEHGATYLPPVPGPMEVATWRALTGIEGFRAPYLDHPPLPTLRRLHIDYSRNSIFRILYPNDPMSSLGSAVAMLHQLFRDQSFQADIDPMLLPTEHFPIVLRCNMLTYLDIAVAHNLFHVLSGALADVQFSLRVLILRYPACVFYLNSSQTHVSLAALLSLRSLTIHTSPHFWHYSIQSTFTWASLPRSLESSELRMIVSYEGDDYVLHTNMCRTHLEHMLQGPVDSILQLQWVPFCGEFSLQLATQEHMSFPHRDYEMASTLLDEVAQSQLVLATVLPVEVITHT
;
A
#
# COMPACT_ATOMS: atom_id res chain seq x y z
N MET A 1 15.75 30.15 3.02
CA MET A 1 17.09 29.55 2.86
C MET A 1 16.87 28.12 2.41
N VAL A 2 17.21 27.76 1.17
CA VAL A 2 17.00 26.41 0.63
C VAL A 2 18.18 25.54 1.00
N PHE A 3 17.95 24.43 1.70
CA PHE A 3 19.00 23.45 1.92
C PHE A 3 19.18 22.67 0.61
N LEU A 4 20.08 23.16 -0.24
CA LEU A 4 20.50 22.49 -1.46
C LEU A 4 21.63 21.54 -1.10
N HIS A 5 21.39 20.25 -1.29
CA HIS A 5 22.38 19.23 -1.03
C HIS A 5 23.55 19.35 -2.03
N SER A 6 24.79 19.45 -1.51
CA SER A 6 26.01 19.69 -2.30
C SER A 6 26.67 18.41 -2.85
N PHE A 7 26.23 17.22 -2.43
CA PHE A 7 26.85 15.99 -2.90
C PHE A 7 26.30 15.56 -4.27
N THR A 8 27.21 15.41 -5.23
CA THR A 8 26.96 14.83 -6.54
C THR A 8 26.91 13.30 -6.45
N ASN A 9 26.14 12.65 -7.32
CA ASN A 9 26.06 11.18 -7.44
C ASN A 9 25.47 10.44 -6.23
N VAL A 10 24.55 11.07 -5.51
CA VAL A 10 23.79 10.37 -4.46
C VAL A 10 22.67 9.57 -5.09
N HIS A 11 22.69 8.25 -4.88
CA HIS A 11 21.69 7.32 -5.41
C HIS A 11 20.63 6.91 -4.38
N THR A 12 20.96 6.97 -3.10
CA THR A 12 20.09 6.56 -2.00
C THR A 12 20.10 7.61 -0.93
N VAL A 13 18.91 8.08 -0.55
CA VAL A 13 18.73 8.93 0.63
C VAL A 13 17.81 8.20 1.60
N ARG A 14 18.17 8.24 2.89
CA ARG A 14 17.41 7.62 3.97
C ARG A 14 17.24 8.61 5.09
N PHE A 15 16.00 8.89 5.45
CA PHE A 15 15.64 9.57 6.69
C PHE A 15 15.13 8.50 7.64
N LEU A 16 15.87 8.27 8.71
CA LEU A 16 15.58 7.25 9.70
C LEU A 16 15.54 7.92 11.06
N ALA A 17 14.44 7.73 11.76
CA ALA A 17 14.33 8.09 13.16
C ALA A 17 14.08 6.83 13.99
N ASP A 18 14.49 6.90 15.25
CA ASP A 18 14.11 5.88 16.23
C ASP A 18 12.60 5.93 16.50
N ALA A 19 12.07 4.88 17.13
CA ALA A 19 10.67 4.85 17.52
C ALA A 19 10.39 5.93 18.59
N GLY A 20 9.94 7.11 18.15
CA GLY A 20 9.40 8.16 19.01
C GLY A 20 7.90 7.97 19.26
N THR A 21 7.35 8.72 20.22
CA THR A 21 5.90 8.95 20.22
C THR A 21 5.57 9.94 19.09
N PRO A 22 4.34 9.93 18.55
CA PRO A 22 3.94 10.88 17.50
C PRO A 22 4.18 12.36 17.85
N ALA A 23 4.07 12.72 19.15
CA ALA A 23 4.37 14.07 19.64
C ALA A 23 5.87 14.44 19.59
N THR A 24 6.74 13.48 19.29
CA THR A 24 8.20 13.62 19.25
C THR A 24 8.79 13.15 17.92
N THR A 25 7.95 12.90 16.92
CA THR A 25 8.40 12.44 15.60
C THR A 25 9.32 13.47 14.97
N PRO A 26 10.57 13.12 14.61
CA PRO A 26 11.49 14.07 14.01
C PRO A 26 10.97 14.62 12.68
N HIS A 27 10.97 15.93 12.55
CA HIS A 27 10.53 16.63 11.34
C HIS A 27 11.69 16.83 10.37
N ILE A 28 11.47 16.48 9.10
CA ILE A 28 12.39 16.85 8.02
C ILE A 28 12.08 18.31 7.65
N PRO A 29 13.06 19.23 7.73
CA PRO A 29 12.80 20.66 7.59
C PRO A 29 12.35 21.05 6.17
N TYR A 30 11.52 22.09 6.06
CA TYR A 30 11.19 22.75 4.80
C TYR A 30 12.02 24.05 4.63
N PRO A 31 12.48 24.40 3.41
CA PRO A 31 12.53 23.58 2.20
C PRO A 31 13.79 22.72 2.17
N TYR A 32 13.61 21.43 1.92
CA TYR A 32 14.68 20.46 1.69
C TYR A 32 14.48 19.81 0.32
N LEU A 33 15.44 20.02 -0.60
CA LEU A 33 15.42 19.43 -1.94
C LEU A 33 16.43 18.29 -2.02
N LEU A 34 15.97 17.15 -2.54
CA LEU A 34 16.78 15.95 -2.73
C LEU A 34 17.59 16.02 -4.03
N PRO A 35 18.75 15.36 -4.09
CA PRO A 35 19.55 15.29 -5.33
C PRO A 35 18.78 14.62 -6.45
N SER A 36 18.84 15.18 -7.67
CA SER A 36 18.17 14.58 -8.84
C SER A 36 18.75 13.23 -9.28
N THR A 37 20.00 12.92 -8.89
CA THR A 37 20.65 11.63 -9.13
C THR A 37 20.09 10.48 -8.28
N MET A 38 19.23 10.79 -7.30
CA MET A 38 18.67 9.82 -6.37
C MET A 38 17.72 8.87 -7.10
N THR A 39 17.87 7.58 -6.83
CA THR A 39 17.02 6.51 -7.37
C THR A 39 16.23 5.78 -6.28
N HIS A 40 16.65 5.89 -5.02
CA HIS A 40 16.02 5.24 -3.87
C HIS A 40 15.83 6.24 -2.73
N LEU A 41 14.59 6.37 -2.24
CA LEU A 41 14.25 7.19 -1.10
C LEU A 41 13.60 6.32 -0.02
N VAL A 42 14.12 6.41 1.20
CA VAL A 42 13.51 5.80 2.39
C VAL A 42 13.19 6.92 3.39
N ILE A 43 11.95 6.98 3.84
CA ILE A 43 11.52 7.85 4.94
C ILE A 43 10.85 6.95 5.97
N SER A 44 11.50 6.81 7.13
CA SER A 44 11.02 5.95 8.20
C SER A 44 10.92 6.70 9.52
N ARG A 45 9.71 6.70 10.09
CA ARG A 45 9.37 7.27 11.40
C ARG A 45 9.69 8.76 11.50
N CYS A 46 9.54 9.48 10.39
CA CYS A 46 9.75 10.92 10.31
C CYS A 46 8.43 11.63 10.01
N SER A 47 8.42 12.94 10.22
CA SER A 47 7.34 13.80 9.78
C SER A 47 7.77 14.76 8.67
N LEU A 48 6.85 15.02 7.74
CA LEU A 48 6.96 16.04 6.70
C LEU A 48 5.96 17.18 6.95
N GLU A 49 5.78 17.60 8.19
CA GLU A 49 4.92 18.75 8.52
C GLU A 49 5.31 19.98 7.68
N SER A 50 4.31 20.60 7.04
CA SER A 50 4.50 21.72 6.09
C SER A 50 5.34 21.42 4.84
N HIS A 51 5.62 20.14 4.55
CA HIS A 51 6.33 19.70 3.35
C HIS A 51 5.58 18.54 2.68
N SER A 52 5.99 18.16 1.48
CA SER A 52 5.49 16.97 0.81
C SER A 52 6.61 16.16 0.18
N VAL A 53 6.38 14.85 0.05
CA VAL A 53 7.36 13.96 -0.60
C VAL A 53 7.60 14.43 -2.04
N GLU A 54 6.54 14.81 -2.77
CA GLU A 54 6.67 15.40 -4.11
C GLU A 54 7.51 16.68 -4.06
N GLY A 55 7.23 17.57 -3.09
CA GLY A 55 7.91 18.85 -2.91
C GLY A 55 9.42 18.72 -2.69
N MET A 56 9.88 17.64 -2.04
CA MET A 56 11.30 17.36 -1.84
C MET A 56 12.02 16.86 -3.11
N LEU A 57 11.29 16.32 -4.09
CA LEU A 57 11.88 15.68 -5.27
C LEU A 57 12.14 16.70 -6.38
N SER A 58 13.35 16.70 -6.93
CA SER A 58 13.63 17.49 -8.13
C SER A 58 12.81 16.92 -9.32
N PRO A 59 12.25 17.73 -10.23
CA PRO A 59 11.38 17.25 -11.31
C PRO A 59 12.06 16.29 -12.28
N ASP A 60 13.39 16.39 -12.42
CA ASP A 60 14.25 15.53 -13.23
C ASP A 60 14.76 14.28 -12.48
N THR A 61 14.26 14.03 -11.26
CA THR A 61 14.70 12.89 -10.44
C THR A 61 14.29 11.57 -11.09
N SER A 62 15.23 10.62 -11.15
CA SER A 62 15.00 9.26 -11.66
C SER A 62 14.63 8.28 -10.54
N LEU A 63 13.70 8.67 -9.66
CA LEU A 63 13.29 7.88 -8.50
C LEU A 63 12.70 6.55 -8.98
N ARG A 64 13.29 5.42 -8.57
CA ARG A 64 12.85 4.06 -8.91
C ARG A 64 12.19 3.35 -7.74
N SER A 65 12.61 3.65 -6.52
CA SER A 65 12.13 3.00 -5.31
C SER A 65 11.81 4.03 -4.24
N LEU A 66 10.59 3.96 -3.70
CA LEU A 66 10.12 4.78 -2.59
C LEU A 66 9.67 3.89 -1.44
N GLU A 67 10.16 4.17 -0.24
CA GLU A 67 9.77 3.49 0.99
C GLU A 67 9.31 4.51 2.03
N LEU A 68 8.05 4.43 2.44
CA LEU A 68 7.42 5.28 3.44
C LEU A 68 6.97 4.40 4.61
N ARG A 69 7.63 4.48 5.76
CA ARG A 69 7.31 3.64 6.92
C ARG A 69 7.00 4.49 8.14
N GLY A 70 5.75 4.49 8.61
CA GLY A 70 5.34 5.35 9.73
C GLY A 70 5.63 6.84 9.45
N LEU A 71 5.37 7.28 8.21
CA LEU A 71 5.47 8.67 7.82
C LEU A 71 4.25 9.43 8.35
N GLU A 72 4.50 10.54 9.04
CA GLU A 72 3.49 11.49 9.50
C GLU A 72 3.51 12.74 8.63
N HIS A 73 2.39 13.14 8.04
CA HIS A 73 2.35 14.21 7.04
C HIS A 73 3.19 13.86 5.79
N GLY A 74 3.10 14.67 4.73
CA GLY A 74 3.92 14.48 3.53
C GLY A 74 3.12 14.34 2.23
N ALA A 75 1.79 14.25 2.33
CA ALA A 75 0.93 14.61 1.21
C ALA A 75 1.04 16.11 0.97
N THR A 76 0.87 16.53 -0.28
CA THR A 76 0.77 17.95 -0.63
C THR A 76 -0.53 18.47 -0.06
N TYR A 77 -0.43 19.43 0.85
CA TYR A 77 -1.61 20.07 1.41
C TYR A 77 -2.37 20.82 0.30
N LEU A 78 -3.64 20.49 0.12
CA LEU A 78 -4.55 21.21 -0.76
C LEU A 78 -5.48 22.08 0.10
N PRO A 79 -5.62 23.38 -0.17
CA PRO A 79 -6.53 24.23 0.55
C PRO A 79 -7.98 23.76 0.30
N PRO A 80 -8.82 23.64 1.35
CA PRO A 80 -10.18 23.11 1.22
C PRO A 80 -11.10 24.02 0.39
N VAL A 81 -10.79 25.32 0.31
CA VAL A 81 -11.48 26.29 -0.53
C VAL A 81 -10.41 27.05 -1.34
N PRO A 82 -10.21 26.71 -2.62
CA PRO A 82 -9.17 27.33 -3.44
C PRO A 82 -9.60 28.74 -3.90
N GLY A 83 -9.28 29.75 -3.11
CA GLY A 83 -9.36 31.16 -3.53
C GLY A 83 -8.09 31.60 -4.28
N PRO A 84 -8.12 32.75 -4.98
CA PRO A 84 -6.96 33.21 -5.76
C PRO A 84 -5.68 33.36 -4.95
N MET A 85 -5.79 33.78 -3.69
CA MET A 85 -4.65 33.97 -2.79
C MET A 85 -4.10 32.63 -2.30
N GLU A 86 -4.98 31.69 -1.94
CA GLU A 86 -4.63 30.35 -1.50
C GLU A 86 -3.94 29.57 -2.62
N VAL A 87 -4.48 29.66 -3.84
CA VAL A 87 -3.89 29.06 -5.04
C VAL A 87 -2.51 29.64 -5.31
N ALA A 88 -2.36 30.98 -5.35
CA ALA A 88 -1.05 31.61 -5.56
C ALA A 88 -0.04 31.20 -4.48
N THR A 89 -0.46 31.17 -3.21
CA THR A 89 0.40 30.74 -2.09
C THR A 89 0.83 29.29 -2.25
N TRP A 90 -0.11 28.40 -2.58
CA TRP A 90 0.19 26.99 -2.78
C TRP A 90 1.12 26.76 -3.97
N ARG A 91 0.86 27.42 -5.11
CA ARG A 91 1.71 27.33 -6.32
C ARG A 91 3.14 27.80 -6.04
N ALA A 92 3.29 28.86 -5.23
CA ALA A 92 4.60 29.32 -4.77
C ALA A 92 5.29 28.28 -3.85
N LEU A 93 4.58 27.72 -2.86
CA LEU A 93 5.14 26.77 -1.88
C LEU A 93 5.52 25.42 -2.49
N THR A 94 4.77 24.95 -3.49
CA THR A 94 5.02 23.71 -4.22
C THR A 94 6.08 23.86 -5.32
N GLY A 95 6.49 25.10 -5.61
CA GLY A 95 7.47 25.40 -6.66
C GLY A 95 6.92 25.29 -8.08
N ILE A 96 5.58 25.25 -8.23
CA ILE A 96 4.88 25.20 -9.52
C ILE A 96 5.22 26.41 -10.38
N GLU A 97 5.27 27.60 -9.79
CA GLU A 97 5.67 28.83 -10.49
C GLU A 97 7.20 29.01 -10.57
N GLY A 98 7.96 28.09 -9.97
CA GLY A 98 9.41 28.17 -9.87
C GLY A 98 10.10 27.04 -10.61
N PHE A 99 10.90 26.26 -9.88
CA PHE A 99 11.76 25.23 -10.45
C PHE A 99 10.99 24.08 -11.14
N ARG A 100 9.69 23.91 -10.88
CA ARG A 100 8.86 22.89 -11.55
C ARG A 100 8.21 23.37 -12.83
N ALA A 101 8.06 24.68 -13.03
CA ALA A 101 7.33 25.26 -14.15
C ALA A 101 7.67 24.63 -15.52
N PRO A 102 8.96 24.39 -15.87
CA PRO A 102 9.32 23.82 -17.17
C PRO A 102 8.85 22.37 -17.40
N TYR A 103 8.42 21.68 -16.34
CA TYR A 103 8.08 20.25 -16.35
C TYR A 103 6.58 20.00 -16.19
N LEU A 104 5.75 21.02 -16.01
CA LEU A 104 4.32 20.83 -15.75
C LEU A 104 3.54 20.47 -17.01
N ASP A 105 3.82 21.13 -18.14
CA ASP A 105 3.15 20.83 -19.41
C ASP A 105 3.66 19.53 -20.03
N HIS A 106 4.94 19.23 -19.82
CA HIS A 106 5.64 18.08 -20.37
C HIS A 106 6.44 17.36 -19.28
N PRO A 107 5.76 16.68 -18.34
CA PRO A 107 6.46 16.00 -17.26
C PRO A 107 7.32 14.87 -17.82
N PRO A 108 8.52 14.62 -17.25
CA PRO A 108 9.37 13.49 -17.64
C PRO A 108 8.62 12.15 -17.57
N LEU A 109 9.14 11.08 -18.15
CA LEU A 109 8.47 9.78 -18.01
C LEU A 109 8.52 9.28 -16.55
N PRO A 110 7.41 8.74 -16.00
CA PRO A 110 7.39 8.18 -14.64
C PRO A 110 8.45 7.09 -14.47
N THR A 111 9.32 7.24 -13.48
CA THR A 111 10.42 6.29 -13.20
C THR A 111 10.17 5.39 -12.00
N LEU A 112 9.17 5.67 -11.16
CA LEU A 112 8.87 4.87 -9.97
C LEU A 112 8.45 3.45 -10.38
N ARG A 113 9.11 2.44 -9.80
CA ARG A 113 8.87 1.01 -10.10
C ARG A 113 8.55 0.19 -8.86
N ARG A 114 9.02 0.63 -7.69
CA ARG A 114 8.83 -0.03 -6.39
C ARG A 114 8.32 0.97 -5.37
N LEU A 115 7.25 0.61 -4.68
CA LEU A 115 6.65 1.42 -3.63
C LEU A 115 6.40 0.52 -2.42
N HIS A 116 6.95 0.92 -1.28
CA HIS A 116 6.66 0.32 0.00
C HIS A 116 6.01 1.37 0.90
N ILE A 117 4.84 1.08 1.44
CA ILE A 117 4.09 1.98 2.32
C ILE A 117 3.65 1.19 3.55
N ASP A 118 4.07 1.64 4.73
CA ASP A 118 3.65 1.05 5.99
C ASP A 118 2.96 2.09 6.87
N TYR A 119 1.62 2.04 6.90
CA TYR A 119 0.78 2.85 7.78
C TYR A 119 0.32 2.11 9.04
N SER A 120 0.83 0.90 9.31
CA SER A 120 0.40 0.11 10.47
C SER A 120 0.58 0.87 11.79
N ARG A 121 1.66 1.66 11.92
CA ARG A 121 1.94 2.45 13.13
C ARG A 121 1.05 3.67 13.32
N ASN A 122 0.48 4.22 12.25
CA ASN A 122 -0.39 5.40 12.33
C ASN A 122 -1.73 5.07 13.00
N SER A 123 -2.11 3.78 13.06
CA SER A 123 -3.34 3.30 13.69
C SER A 123 -3.39 3.51 15.21
N ILE A 124 -2.23 3.46 15.89
CA ILE A 124 -2.13 3.64 17.35
C ILE A 124 -2.48 5.08 17.76
N PHE A 125 -2.14 6.08 16.93
CA PHE A 125 -2.36 7.48 17.26
C PHE A 125 -3.85 7.83 17.41
N ARG A 126 -4.72 7.20 16.61
CA ARG A 126 -6.17 7.44 16.70
C ARG A 126 -6.78 6.88 17.99
N ILE A 127 -6.21 5.82 18.56
CA ILE A 127 -6.63 5.25 19.85
C ILE A 127 -6.40 6.28 20.96
N LEU A 128 -5.27 6.96 20.90
CA LEU A 128 -4.88 7.94 21.91
C LEU A 128 -5.57 9.31 21.68
N TYR A 129 -5.86 9.67 20.43
CA TYR A 129 -6.39 10.99 20.07
C TYR A 129 -7.52 10.91 19.02
N PRO A 130 -8.74 10.45 19.41
CA PRO A 130 -9.85 10.24 18.48
C PRO A 130 -10.46 11.53 17.91
N ASN A 131 -10.20 12.69 18.52
CA ASN A 131 -10.79 13.99 18.17
C ASN A 131 -9.83 14.93 17.43
N ASP A 132 -8.65 14.47 17.02
CA ASP A 132 -7.69 15.33 16.32
C ASP A 132 -8.07 15.49 14.83
N PRO A 133 -8.51 16.68 14.38
CA PRO A 133 -8.84 16.93 12.98
C PRO A 133 -7.62 16.82 12.05
N MET A 134 -6.40 16.90 12.58
CA MET A 134 -5.14 16.67 11.88
C MET A 134 -4.70 15.20 11.91
N SER A 135 -5.62 14.27 12.20
CA SER A 135 -5.30 12.86 12.34
C SER A 135 -4.40 12.35 11.20
N SER A 136 -3.34 11.63 11.57
CA SER A 136 -2.37 10.96 10.68
C SER A 136 -3.04 10.13 9.57
N LEU A 137 -4.30 9.74 9.78
CA LEU A 137 -5.15 9.05 8.82
C LEU A 137 -5.56 9.91 7.63
N GLY A 138 -5.91 11.18 7.85
CA GLY A 138 -6.22 12.13 6.78
C GLY A 138 -5.01 12.33 5.87
N SER A 139 -3.81 12.41 6.46
CA SER A 139 -2.57 12.46 5.69
C SER A 139 -2.29 11.18 4.90
N ALA A 140 -2.57 9.99 5.46
CA ALA A 140 -2.37 8.72 4.75
C ALA A 140 -3.34 8.57 3.57
N VAL A 141 -4.61 8.95 3.77
CA VAL A 141 -5.63 9.03 2.72
C VAL A 141 -5.21 9.99 1.62
N ALA A 142 -4.86 11.23 1.97
CA ALA A 142 -4.39 12.24 1.02
C ALA A 142 -3.13 11.79 0.25
N MET A 143 -2.20 11.08 0.91
CA MET A 143 -1.02 10.53 0.26
C MET A 143 -1.39 9.45 -0.77
N LEU A 144 -2.31 8.53 -0.45
CA LEU A 144 -2.77 7.52 -1.40
C LEU A 144 -3.47 8.16 -2.60
N HIS A 145 -4.38 9.10 -2.35
CA HIS A 145 -5.05 9.89 -3.38
C HIS A 145 -4.03 10.59 -4.30
N GLN A 146 -3.01 11.24 -3.73
CA GLN A 146 -1.95 11.89 -4.50
C GLN A 146 -1.07 10.90 -5.30
N LEU A 147 -0.63 9.79 -4.70
CA LEU A 147 0.27 8.83 -5.34
C LEU A 147 -0.37 8.16 -6.55
N PHE A 148 -1.65 7.80 -6.43
CA PHE A 148 -2.38 7.10 -7.48
C PHE A 148 -3.15 8.04 -8.40
N ARG A 149 -3.32 9.32 -8.02
CA ARG A 149 -4.06 10.34 -8.78
C ARG A 149 -5.51 9.93 -9.04
N ASP A 150 -6.18 9.51 -7.99
CA ASP A 150 -7.58 9.14 -8.11
C ASP A 150 -8.47 10.37 -8.38
N GLN A 151 -9.76 10.11 -8.65
CA GLN A 151 -10.71 11.16 -9.03
C GLN A 151 -10.88 12.23 -7.94
N SER A 152 -10.83 11.84 -6.66
CA SER A 152 -10.92 12.78 -5.54
C SER A 152 -9.73 13.74 -5.54
N PHE A 153 -8.50 13.21 -5.65
CA PHE A 153 -7.31 14.07 -5.77
C PHE A 153 -7.39 15.00 -6.98
N GLN A 154 -7.80 14.47 -8.13
CA GLN A 154 -7.86 15.24 -9.37
C GLN A 154 -8.88 16.39 -9.26
N ALA A 155 -10.06 16.13 -8.71
CA ALA A 155 -11.08 17.15 -8.49
C ALA A 155 -10.61 18.27 -7.54
N ASP A 156 -9.83 17.92 -6.51
CA ASP A 156 -9.31 18.88 -5.54
C ASP A 156 -8.14 19.71 -6.11
N ILE A 157 -7.31 19.13 -6.99
CA ILE A 157 -6.13 19.81 -7.53
C ILE A 157 -6.40 20.57 -8.84
N ASP A 158 -7.40 20.18 -9.63
CA ASP A 158 -7.76 20.83 -10.90
C ASP A 158 -7.93 22.36 -10.78
N PRO A 159 -8.61 22.90 -9.74
CA PRO A 159 -8.74 24.35 -9.56
C PRO A 159 -7.41 25.08 -9.28
N MET A 160 -6.36 24.35 -8.93
CA MET A 160 -5.04 24.89 -8.56
C MET A 160 -4.07 24.91 -9.74
N LEU A 161 -4.38 24.19 -10.81
CA LEU A 161 -3.54 23.99 -11.98
C LEU A 161 -4.11 24.71 -13.20
N LEU A 162 -3.24 25.08 -14.12
CA LEU A 162 -3.66 25.47 -15.46
C LEU A 162 -4.08 24.21 -16.24
N PRO A 163 -4.95 24.31 -17.26
CA PRO A 163 -5.48 23.15 -17.98
C PRO A 163 -4.43 22.22 -18.62
N THR A 164 -3.21 22.71 -18.86
CA THR A 164 -2.11 21.93 -19.47
C THR A 164 -1.14 21.36 -18.43
N GLU A 165 -1.22 21.81 -17.18
CA GLU A 165 -0.28 21.44 -16.13
C GLU A 165 -0.61 20.07 -15.54
N HIS A 166 0.44 19.30 -15.23
CA HIS A 166 0.33 17.99 -14.62
C HIS A 166 1.01 17.96 -13.26
N PHE A 167 0.30 17.47 -12.25
CA PHE A 167 0.83 17.24 -10.91
C PHE A 167 0.18 15.99 -10.26
N PRO A 168 0.90 15.21 -9.44
CA PRO A 168 2.34 15.26 -9.18
C PRO A 168 3.17 14.93 -10.43
N ILE A 169 4.43 15.37 -10.45
CA ILE A 169 5.36 15.15 -11.56
C ILE A 169 6.13 13.84 -11.35
N VAL A 170 6.76 13.67 -10.19
CA VAL A 170 7.70 12.57 -9.95
C VAL A 170 7.00 11.34 -9.38
N LEU A 171 6.07 11.55 -8.44
CA LEU A 171 5.39 10.47 -7.70
C LEU A 171 4.28 9.74 -8.46
N ARG A 172 4.23 9.83 -9.80
CA ARG A 172 3.22 9.12 -10.59
C ARG A 172 3.44 7.60 -10.54
N CYS A 173 2.43 6.87 -10.06
CA CYS A 173 2.49 5.42 -9.87
C CYS A 173 2.10 4.58 -11.10
N ASN A 174 1.68 5.15 -12.22
CA ASN A 174 1.14 4.39 -13.37
C ASN A 174 2.12 3.36 -14.01
N MET A 175 3.42 3.42 -13.67
CA MET A 175 4.44 2.45 -14.12
C MET A 175 4.96 1.55 -12.98
N LEU A 176 4.25 1.49 -11.85
CA LEU A 176 4.63 0.71 -10.68
C LEU A 176 4.59 -0.80 -10.99
N THR A 177 5.66 -1.51 -10.65
CA THR A 177 5.76 -2.97 -10.89
C THR A 177 5.69 -3.78 -9.60
N TYR A 178 6.00 -3.16 -8.47
CA TYR A 178 6.02 -3.77 -7.15
C TYR A 178 5.38 -2.80 -6.15
N LEU A 179 4.38 -3.29 -5.41
CA LEU A 179 3.72 -2.57 -4.33
C LEU A 179 3.74 -3.45 -3.08
N ASP A 180 4.26 -2.93 -1.98
CA ASP A 180 4.15 -3.54 -0.66
C ASP A 180 3.48 -2.54 0.26
N ILE A 181 2.28 -2.85 0.74
CA ILE A 181 1.47 -1.90 1.48
C ILE A 181 0.84 -2.52 2.72
N ALA A 182 1.11 -1.91 3.87
CA ALA A 182 0.40 -2.16 5.12
C ALA A 182 -0.71 -1.13 5.30
N VAL A 183 -1.94 -1.60 5.35
CA VAL A 183 -3.13 -0.76 5.19
C VAL A 183 -4.01 -0.89 6.43
N ALA A 184 -4.43 0.23 7.01
CA ALA A 184 -5.46 0.20 8.04
C ALA A 184 -6.84 -0.11 7.41
N HIS A 185 -7.71 -0.83 8.13
CA HIS A 185 -9.01 -1.28 7.64
C HIS A 185 -9.84 -0.17 6.94
N ASN A 186 -9.84 1.03 7.51
CA ASN A 186 -10.60 2.16 6.97
C ASN A 186 -10.05 2.72 5.64
N LEU A 187 -8.90 2.26 5.16
CA LEU A 187 -8.29 2.67 3.88
C LEU A 187 -8.55 1.67 2.75
N PHE A 188 -9.24 0.55 3.01
CA PHE A 188 -9.47 -0.49 2.00
C PHE A 188 -10.22 0.02 0.76
N HIS A 189 -11.19 0.92 0.95
CA HIS A 189 -11.94 1.52 -0.14
C HIS A 189 -11.08 2.44 -1.00
N VAL A 190 -10.26 3.30 -0.38
CA VAL A 190 -9.32 4.18 -1.08
C VAL A 190 -8.33 3.35 -1.89
N LEU A 191 -7.74 2.33 -1.27
CA LEU A 191 -6.77 1.47 -1.95
C LEU A 191 -7.39 0.71 -3.14
N SER A 192 -8.61 0.22 -2.99
CA SER A 192 -9.31 -0.49 -4.08
C SER A 192 -9.46 0.38 -5.33
N GLY A 193 -9.81 1.66 -5.16
CA GLY A 193 -9.87 2.63 -6.26
C GLY A 193 -8.48 2.93 -6.85
N ALA A 194 -7.52 3.22 -5.98
CA ALA A 194 -6.14 3.55 -6.35
C ALA A 194 -5.43 2.46 -7.19
N LEU A 195 -5.74 1.18 -6.95
CA LEU A 195 -5.14 0.08 -7.70
C LEU A 195 -5.53 0.06 -9.19
N ALA A 196 -6.60 0.75 -9.59
CA ALA A 196 -6.99 0.86 -11.01
C ALA A 196 -5.93 1.59 -11.85
N ASP A 197 -5.19 2.54 -11.27
CA ASP A 197 -4.17 3.33 -11.98
C ASP A 197 -2.90 2.52 -12.31
N VAL A 198 -2.72 1.37 -11.64
CA VAL A 198 -1.57 0.47 -11.82
C VAL A 198 -1.96 -0.87 -12.43
N GLN A 199 -3.17 -0.99 -12.96
CA GLN A 199 -3.76 -2.24 -13.45
C GLN A 199 -2.90 -3.00 -14.48
N PHE A 200 -2.19 -2.28 -15.35
CA PHE A 200 -1.39 -2.87 -16.43
C PHE A 200 0.11 -2.98 -16.12
N SER A 201 0.57 -2.35 -15.05
CA SER A 201 1.99 -2.28 -14.71
C SER A 201 2.34 -3.12 -13.48
N LEU A 202 1.43 -3.22 -12.51
CA LEU A 202 1.71 -3.91 -11.25
C LEU A 202 1.84 -5.43 -11.46
N ARG A 203 2.98 -5.99 -11.04
CA ARG A 203 3.30 -7.42 -11.18
C ARG A 203 3.36 -8.13 -9.83
N VAL A 204 3.82 -7.43 -8.80
CA VAL A 204 3.97 -7.96 -7.45
C VAL A 204 3.20 -7.06 -6.48
N LEU A 205 2.35 -7.66 -5.67
CA LEU A 205 1.60 -7.00 -4.63
C LEU A 205 1.78 -7.74 -3.31
N ILE A 206 2.23 -7.03 -2.28
CA ILE A 206 2.22 -7.49 -0.90
C ILE A 206 1.20 -6.64 -0.15
N LEU A 207 0.11 -7.26 0.32
CA LEU A 207 -0.90 -6.62 1.16
C LEU A 207 -0.71 -7.08 2.59
N ARG A 208 -0.56 -6.14 3.52
CA ARG A 208 -0.45 -6.45 4.95
C ARG A 208 -1.68 -5.93 5.67
N TYR A 209 -2.52 -6.86 6.11
CA TYR A 209 -3.69 -6.56 6.94
C TYR A 209 -3.23 -6.15 8.34
N PRO A 210 -3.98 -5.24 8.99
CA PRO A 210 -3.66 -4.85 10.35
C PRO A 210 -3.93 -6.01 11.31
N ALA A 211 -3.18 -6.08 12.40
CA ALA A 211 -3.40 -7.07 13.45
C ALA A 211 -4.71 -6.86 14.21
N CYS A 212 -5.20 -5.62 14.28
CA CYS A 212 -6.41 -5.24 15.01
C CYS A 212 -7.36 -4.36 14.17
N VAL A 213 -8.67 -4.56 14.32
CA VAL A 213 -9.71 -3.74 13.66
C VAL A 213 -10.07 -2.59 14.60
N PHE A 214 -10.13 -1.39 14.06
CA PHE A 214 -10.92 -0.31 14.65
C PHE A 214 -12.12 -0.09 13.74
N TYR A 215 -13.29 -0.63 14.13
CA TYR A 215 -14.53 -0.52 13.37
C TYR A 215 -14.96 0.95 13.33
N LEU A 216 -14.53 1.63 12.28
CA LEU A 216 -14.81 3.04 12.06
C LEU A 216 -15.55 3.14 10.73
N ASN A 217 -16.86 2.89 10.78
CA ASN A 217 -17.88 3.18 9.75
C ASN A 217 -17.55 2.82 8.28
N SER A 218 -16.53 2.03 7.98
CA SER A 218 -16.24 1.64 6.60
C SER A 218 -17.15 0.48 6.18
N SER A 219 -17.92 0.70 5.11
CA SER A 219 -18.78 -0.33 4.52
C SER A 219 -17.99 -1.45 3.85
N GLN A 220 -16.73 -1.19 3.49
CA GLN A 220 -15.88 -2.14 2.80
C GLN A 220 -14.99 -2.89 3.79
N THR A 221 -15.04 -4.23 3.70
CA THR A 221 -14.34 -5.17 4.57
C THR A 221 -13.01 -5.66 4.00
N HIS A 222 -12.76 -5.47 2.70
CA HIS A 222 -11.64 -6.07 1.97
C HIS A 222 -11.11 -5.16 0.86
N VAL A 223 -9.90 -5.41 0.36
CA VAL A 223 -9.32 -4.65 -0.75
C VAL A 223 -9.67 -5.37 -2.05
N SER A 224 -10.39 -4.71 -2.96
CA SER A 224 -10.71 -5.30 -4.26
C SER A 224 -9.49 -5.26 -5.18
N LEU A 225 -9.12 -6.43 -5.71
CA LEU A 225 -7.97 -6.65 -6.60
C LEU A 225 -8.39 -6.89 -8.05
N ALA A 226 -9.69 -6.79 -8.35
CA ALA A 226 -10.26 -7.07 -9.67
C ALA A 226 -9.66 -6.20 -10.78
N ALA A 227 -9.28 -4.95 -10.45
CA ALA A 227 -8.69 -4.03 -11.39
C ALA A 227 -7.26 -4.42 -11.83
N LEU A 228 -6.49 -5.18 -11.05
CA LEU A 228 -5.05 -5.43 -11.27
C LEU A 228 -4.66 -6.41 -12.39
N LEU A 229 -5.08 -6.19 -13.63
CA LEU A 229 -5.00 -7.14 -14.76
C LEU A 229 -3.63 -7.80 -15.02
N SER A 230 -2.53 -7.17 -14.60
CA SER A 230 -1.16 -7.64 -14.82
C SER A 230 -0.49 -8.34 -13.63
N LEU A 231 -1.18 -8.47 -12.49
CA LEU A 231 -0.63 -9.02 -11.26
C LEU A 231 -0.28 -10.50 -11.41
N ARG A 232 0.95 -10.87 -11.04
CA ARG A 232 1.50 -12.23 -11.12
C ARG A 232 1.78 -12.84 -9.76
N SER A 233 2.27 -12.04 -8.82
CA SER A 233 2.57 -12.51 -7.45
C SER A 233 1.78 -11.68 -6.46
N LEU A 234 0.96 -12.36 -5.65
CA LEU A 234 0.18 -11.78 -4.58
C LEU A 234 0.62 -12.41 -3.26
N THR A 235 1.16 -11.61 -2.35
CA THR A 235 1.38 -12.01 -0.96
C THR A 235 0.39 -11.28 -0.06
N ILE A 236 -0.33 -12.01 0.78
CA ILE A 236 -1.18 -11.41 1.82
C ILE A 236 -0.65 -11.80 3.19
N HIS A 237 -0.21 -10.82 3.96
CA HIS A 237 0.03 -10.97 5.39
C HIS A 237 -1.27 -10.69 6.14
N THR A 238 -1.67 -11.60 7.02
CA THR A 238 -2.92 -11.50 7.76
C THR A 238 -2.79 -12.13 9.13
N SER A 239 -3.68 -11.78 10.06
CA SER A 239 -3.85 -12.52 11.31
C SER A 239 -5.08 -13.45 11.19
N PRO A 240 -5.20 -14.49 12.03
CA PRO A 240 -6.35 -15.39 12.00
C PRO A 240 -7.71 -14.67 12.03
N HIS A 241 -7.81 -13.55 12.74
CA HIS A 241 -9.03 -12.74 12.83
C HIS A 241 -9.44 -12.07 11.51
N PHE A 242 -8.47 -11.82 10.62
CA PHE A 242 -8.67 -11.14 9.34
C PHE A 242 -8.69 -12.09 8.15
N TRP A 243 -8.58 -13.38 8.41
CA TRP A 243 -8.54 -14.42 7.40
C TRP A 243 -9.66 -14.29 6.37
N HIS A 244 -10.90 -14.05 6.82
CA HIS A 244 -12.04 -13.88 5.93
C HIS A 244 -11.89 -12.67 4.98
N TYR A 245 -11.38 -11.53 5.46
CA TYR A 245 -11.17 -10.34 4.63
C TYR A 245 -10.03 -10.52 3.62
N SER A 246 -8.98 -11.24 4.03
CA SER A 246 -7.88 -11.63 3.16
C SER A 246 -8.37 -12.55 2.04
N ILE A 247 -9.19 -13.56 2.36
CA ILE A 247 -9.83 -14.41 1.36
C ILE A 247 -10.69 -13.60 0.40
N GLN A 248 -11.54 -12.69 0.90
CA GLN A 248 -12.35 -11.83 0.04
C GLN A 248 -11.51 -10.99 -0.92
N SER A 249 -10.32 -10.55 -0.50
CA SER A 249 -9.41 -9.78 -1.36
C SER A 249 -8.78 -10.67 -2.43
N THR A 250 -8.25 -11.83 -2.05
CA THR A 250 -7.76 -12.84 -2.99
C THR A 250 -8.84 -13.27 -3.97
N PHE A 251 -10.07 -13.41 -3.51
CA PHE A 251 -11.21 -13.78 -4.33
C PHE A 251 -11.44 -12.81 -5.49
N THR A 252 -11.32 -11.50 -5.22
CA THR A 252 -11.42 -10.49 -6.28
C THR A 252 -10.21 -10.48 -7.23
N TRP A 253 -9.10 -11.14 -6.90
CA TRP A 253 -7.93 -11.25 -7.77
C TRP A 253 -8.16 -12.18 -8.97
N ALA A 254 -8.97 -13.24 -8.80
CA ALA A 254 -9.21 -14.29 -9.80
C ALA A 254 -10.16 -13.87 -10.95
N SER A 255 -10.37 -12.57 -11.17
CA SER A 255 -11.29 -12.08 -12.19
C SER A 255 -10.71 -12.16 -13.61
N LEU A 256 -11.57 -12.31 -14.62
CA LEU A 256 -11.21 -12.21 -16.04
C LEU A 256 -10.52 -10.87 -16.38
N PRO A 257 -9.64 -10.83 -17.40
CA PRO A 257 -9.26 -11.88 -18.35
C PRO A 257 -7.90 -12.52 -18.05
N ARG A 258 -7.59 -12.81 -16.78
CA ARG A 258 -6.23 -13.19 -16.37
C ARG A 258 -5.93 -14.67 -16.62
N SER A 259 -4.73 -14.96 -17.13
CA SER A 259 -4.13 -16.29 -17.00
C SER A 259 -3.45 -16.37 -15.64
N LEU A 260 -3.95 -17.26 -14.78
CA LEU A 260 -3.42 -17.50 -13.44
C LEU A 260 -2.49 -18.72 -13.38
N GLU A 261 -2.17 -19.33 -14.53
CA GLU A 261 -1.38 -20.55 -14.64
C GLU A 261 0.09 -20.37 -14.20
N SER A 262 0.59 -19.14 -14.23
CA SER A 262 1.95 -18.78 -13.80
C SER A 262 1.96 -17.81 -12.62
N SER A 263 0.81 -17.67 -11.95
CA SER A 263 0.67 -16.77 -10.81
C SER A 263 1.08 -17.44 -9.51
N GLU A 264 1.59 -16.65 -8.58
CA GLU A 264 1.97 -17.06 -7.24
C GLU A 264 1.03 -16.39 -6.23
N LEU A 265 0.36 -17.20 -5.42
CA LEU A 265 -0.41 -16.77 -4.27
C LEU A 265 0.34 -17.21 -3.01
N ARG A 266 0.69 -16.26 -2.14
CA ARG A 266 1.27 -16.55 -0.84
C ARG A 266 0.44 -15.95 0.28
N MET A 267 -0.05 -16.78 1.19
CA MET A 267 -0.78 -16.35 2.37
C MET A 267 0.13 -16.53 3.58
N ILE A 268 0.42 -15.45 4.31
CA ILE A 268 1.27 -15.47 5.51
C ILE A 268 0.38 -15.13 6.71
N VAL A 269 0.09 -16.13 7.53
CA VAL A 269 -0.76 -15.99 8.71
C VAL A 269 0.14 -15.78 9.93
N SER A 270 0.16 -14.54 10.44
CA SER A 270 0.91 -14.18 11.65
C SER A 270 0.07 -14.47 12.88
N TYR A 271 0.61 -15.34 13.74
CA TYR A 271 -0.05 -15.82 14.94
C TYR A 271 0.38 -15.01 16.16
N GLU A 272 -0.60 -14.46 16.87
CA GLU A 272 -0.40 -13.56 18.01
C GLU A 272 -0.77 -14.19 19.38
N GLY A 273 -0.95 -15.52 19.45
CA GLY A 273 -1.08 -16.24 20.71
C GLY A 273 -2.51 -16.61 21.15
N ASP A 274 -3.51 -16.50 20.28
CA ASP A 274 -4.89 -16.97 20.56
C ASP A 274 -5.20 -18.30 19.82
N ASP A 275 -5.05 -19.42 20.55
CA ASP A 275 -5.00 -20.79 20.00
C ASP A 275 -6.34 -21.21 19.36
N TYR A 276 -7.41 -20.43 19.57
CA TYR A 276 -8.75 -20.81 19.14
C TYR A 276 -9.22 -20.24 17.80
N VAL A 277 -8.42 -19.37 17.19
CA VAL A 277 -8.92 -18.51 16.11
C VAL A 277 -8.61 -19.06 14.73
N LEU A 278 -7.48 -19.73 14.51
CA LEU A 278 -7.13 -20.18 13.16
C LEU A 278 -8.04 -21.32 12.68
N HIS A 279 -8.26 -22.33 13.52
CA HIS A 279 -9.07 -23.50 13.17
C HIS A 279 -10.56 -23.19 12.98
N THR A 280 -11.07 -22.15 13.65
CA THR A 280 -12.46 -21.72 13.49
C THR A 280 -12.66 -20.91 12.20
N ASN A 281 -11.63 -20.20 11.74
CA ASN A 281 -11.74 -19.32 10.57
C ASN A 281 -11.23 -19.96 9.26
N MET A 282 -10.24 -20.85 9.35
CA MET A 282 -9.68 -21.54 8.19
C MET A 282 -10.38 -22.89 7.97
N CYS A 283 -11.33 -22.91 7.04
CA CYS A 283 -12.02 -24.12 6.61
C CYS A 283 -11.84 -24.36 5.11
N ARG A 284 -12.14 -25.59 4.68
CA ARG A 284 -11.95 -26.05 3.29
C ARG A 284 -12.76 -25.20 2.31
N THR A 285 -14.02 -24.95 2.64
CA THR A 285 -14.94 -24.16 1.81
C THR A 285 -14.40 -22.75 1.54
N HIS A 286 -13.77 -22.12 2.53
CA HIS A 286 -13.15 -20.80 2.34
C HIS A 286 -11.98 -20.83 1.36
N LEU A 287 -11.10 -21.82 1.44
CA LEU A 287 -9.99 -21.99 0.49
C LEU A 287 -10.47 -22.37 -0.90
N GLU A 288 -11.48 -23.24 -1.01
CA GLU A 288 -12.07 -23.61 -2.29
C GLU A 288 -12.70 -22.39 -2.96
N HIS A 289 -13.47 -21.57 -2.23
CA HIS A 289 -14.02 -20.33 -2.76
C HIS A 289 -12.95 -19.34 -3.20
N MET A 290 -11.87 -19.19 -2.43
CA MET A 290 -10.74 -18.33 -2.77
C MET A 290 -10.13 -18.70 -4.13
N LEU A 291 -10.02 -20.00 -4.43
CA LEU A 291 -9.36 -20.50 -5.63
C LEU A 291 -10.32 -20.66 -6.83
N GLN A 292 -11.59 -20.98 -6.60
CA GLN A 292 -12.56 -21.26 -7.69
C GLN A 292 -13.36 -20.02 -8.12
N GLY A 293 -13.45 -18.99 -7.28
CA GLY A 293 -14.39 -17.88 -7.48
C GLY A 293 -15.81 -18.22 -7.01
N PRO A 294 -16.79 -17.30 -7.16
CA PRO A 294 -18.16 -17.55 -6.74
C PRO A 294 -18.79 -18.62 -7.63
N VAL A 295 -19.41 -19.61 -7.01
CA VAL A 295 -20.25 -20.60 -7.70
C VAL A 295 -21.59 -19.98 -8.13
N ASP A 296 -21.95 -18.81 -7.57
CA ASP A 296 -23.23 -18.15 -7.83
C ASP A 296 -23.32 -17.50 -9.21
N SER A 297 -24.14 -18.15 -10.04
CA SER A 297 -24.44 -17.94 -11.46
C SER A 297 -25.25 -16.68 -11.80
N ILE A 298 -25.42 -15.74 -10.87
CA ILE A 298 -26.31 -14.58 -11.07
C ILE A 298 -25.65 -13.47 -11.89
N LEU A 299 -24.32 -13.36 -11.82
CA LEU A 299 -23.54 -12.50 -12.71
C LEU A 299 -22.82 -13.42 -13.70
N GLN A 300 -23.18 -13.37 -14.98
CA GLN A 300 -22.58 -14.14 -16.09
C GLN A 300 -21.09 -13.79 -16.35
N LEU A 301 -20.36 -13.31 -15.34
CA LEU A 301 -18.91 -13.16 -15.37
C LEU A 301 -18.32 -14.57 -15.24
N GLN A 302 -17.72 -15.07 -16.32
CA GLN A 302 -17.01 -16.35 -16.32
C GLN A 302 -15.78 -16.23 -15.42
N TRP A 303 -15.85 -16.68 -14.18
CA TRP A 303 -14.68 -16.71 -13.31
C TRP A 303 -13.68 -17.76 -13.79
N VAL A 304 -12.39 -17.44 -13.72
CA VAL A 304 -11.33 -18.37 -14.06
C VAL A 304 -10.73 -18.88 -12.75
N PRO A 305 -10.78 -20.19 -12.48
CA PRO A 305 -10.13 -20.75 -11.31
C PRO A 305 -8.64 -20.38 -11.28
N PHE A 306 -8.10 -20.18 -10.09
CA PHE A 306 -6.67 -20.07 -9.90
C PHE A 306 -6.00 -21.40 -10.24
N CYS A 307 -4.97 -21.38 -11.08
CA CYS A 307 -4.23 -22.57 -11.54
C CYS A 307 -2.72 -22.44 -11.31
N GLY A 308 -2.31 -21.55 -10.40
CA GLY A 308 -0.91 -21.22 -10.15
C GLY A 308 -0.32 -21.96 -8.94
N GLU A 309 0.75 -21.40 -8.40
CA GLU A 309 1.36 -21.85 -7.15
C GLU A 309 0.67 -21.17 -5.96
N PHE A 310 0.20 -21.96 -5.02
CA PHE A 310 -0.36 -21.48 -3.77
C PHE A 310 0.53 -21.93 -2.61
N SER A 311 1.03 -20.99 -1.83
CA SER A 311 1.75 -21.27 -0.59
C SER A 311 1.02 -20.67 0.62
N LEU A 312 0.92 -21.46 1.68
CA LEU A 312 0.47 -21.00 2.99
C LEU A 312 1.64 -21.07 3.96
N GLN A 313 1.89 -19.99 4.67
CA GLN A 313 2.93 -19.92 5.68
C GLN A 313 2.31 -19.48 6.99
N LEU A 314 2.63 -20.22 8.05
CA LEU A 314 2.28 -19.86 9.41
C LEU A 314 3.50 -19.19 10.02
N ALA A 315 3.32 -18.03 10.63
CA ALA A 315 4.42 -17.23 11.15
C ALA A 315 4.15 -16.88 12.62
N THR A 316 5.17 -16.98 13.46
CA THR A 316 5.07 -16.67 14.90
C THR A 316 6.11 -15.64 15.32
N GLN A 317 5.84 -14.93 16.42
CA GLN A 317 6.86 -14.12 17.07
C GLN A 317 7.87 -15.03 17.82
N GLU A 318 9.13 -14.59 17.95
CA GLU A 318 10.29 -15.32 18.53
C GLU A 318 10.05 -16.00 19.89
N HIS A 319 8.99 -15.66 20.61
CA HIS A 319 8.69 -16.17 21.95
C HIS A 319 7.42 -17.04 22.02
N MET A 320 6.77 -17.33 20.89
CA MET A 320 5.56 -18.16 20.84
C MET A 320 5.84 -19.49 20.15
N SER A 321 5.54 -20.60 20.84
CA SER A 321 5.47 -21.91 20.21
C SER A 321 4.19 -22.01 19.39
N PHE A 322 4.32 -22.27 18.09
CA PHE A 322 3.14 -22.56 17.26
C PHE A 322 2.54 -23.91 17.68
N PRO A 323 1.21 -24.03 17.87
CA PRO A 323 0.59 -25.31 18.13
C PRO A 323 0.85 -26.26 16.96
N HIS A 324 1.55 -27.39 17.19
CA HIS A 324 1.84 -28.37 16.14
C HIS A 324 0.57 -28.83 15.38
N ARG A 325 -0.55 -28.89 16.11
CA ARG A 325 -1.88 -29.22 15.61
C ARG A 325 -2.38 -28.28 14.51
N ASP A 326 -2.11 -26.98 14.60
CA ASP A 326 -2.57 -26.01 13.60
C ASP A 326 -1.78 -26.15 12.30
N TYR A 327 -0.50 -26.50 12.38
CA TYR A 327 0.34 -26.79 11.22
C TYR A 327 -0.13 -28.08 10.52
N GLU A 328 -0.38 -29.15 11.27
CA GLU A 328 -0.91 -30.41 10.72
C GLU A 328 -2.28 -30.21 10.06
N MET A 329 -3.16 -29.44 10.69
CA MET A 329 -4.47 -29.08 10.14
C MET A 329 -4.32 -28.29 8.84
N ALA A 330 -3.48 -27.25 8.82
CA ALA A 330 -3.21 -26.44 7.64
C ALA A 330 -2.66 -27.30 6.49
N SER A 331 -1.74 -28.22 6.79
CA SER A 331 -1.18 -29.16 5.82
C SER A 331 -2.24 -30.09 5.26
N THR A 332 -3.02 -30.74 6.13
CA THR A 332 -4.12 -31.62 5.71
C THR A 332 -5.13 -30.88 4.83
N LEU A 333 -5.48 -29.65 5.21
CA LEU A 333 -6.42 -28.82 4.46
C LEU A 333 -5.90 -28.46 3.05
N LEU A 334 -4.61 -28.12 2.93
CA LEU A 334 -4.00 -27.82 1.64
C LEU A 334 -3.81 -29.05 0.78
N ASP A 335 -3.48 -30.20 1.37
CA ASP A 335 -3.39 -31.46 0.64
C ASP A 335 -4.76 -31.84 0.03
N GLU A 336 -5.85 -31.65 0.79
CA GLU A 336 -7.21 -31.85 0.28
C GLU A 336 -7.58 -30.89 -0.87
N VAL A 337 -7.18 -29.62 -0.76
CA VAL A 337 -7.43 -28.61 -1.79
C VAL A 337 -6.58 -28.85 -3.04
N ALA A 338 -5.33 -29.28 -2.88
CA ALA A 338 -4.45 -29.65 -4.00
C ALA A 338 -4.98 -30.86 -4.78
N GLN A 339 -5.60 -31.83 -4.09
CA GLN A 339 -6.20 -33.00 -4.75
C GLN A 339 -7.47 -32.65 -5.53
N SER A 340 -8.19 -31.60 -5.13
CA SER A 340 -9.44 -31.20 -5.76
C SER A 340 -9.28 -30.19 -6.90
N GLN A 341 -8.11 -29.59 -7.07
CA GLN A 341 -7.89 -28.49 -8.02
C GLN A 341 -6.60 -28.63 -8.85
N LEU A 342 -6.50 -27.86 -9.93
CA LEU A 342 -5.28 -27.71 -10.74
C LEU A 342 -4.29 -26.72 -10.09
N VAL A 343 -4.12 -26.78 -8.76
CA VAL A 343 -3.29 -25.85 -7.99
C VAL A 343 -2.15 -26.61 -7.32
N LEU A 344 -0.93 -26.09 -7.45
CA LEU A 344 0.21 -26.56 -6.65
C LEU A 344 0.15 -25.88 -5.28
N ALA A 345 -0.43 -26.56 -4.29
CA ALA A 345 -0.53 -26.02 -2.93
C ALA A 345 0.59 -26.58 -2.03
N THR A 346 1.25 -25.71 -1.26
CA THR A 346 2.29 -26.11 -0.30
C THR A 346 2.16 -25.36 1.02
N VAL A 347 2.40 -26.06 2.14
CA VAL A 347 2.65 -25.41 3.43
C VAL A 347 4.14 -25.16 3.56
N LEU A 348 4.53 -23.91 3.76
CA LEU A 348 5.91 -23.54 4.03
C LEU A 348 6.25 -23.73 5.52
N PRO A 349 7.52 -24.02 5.84
CA PRO A 349 7.97 -24.09 7.24
C PRO A 349 7.59 -22.84 8.03
N VAL A 350 7.34 -23.03 9.32
CA VAL A 350 7.03 -21.92 10.24
C VAL A 350 8.21 -20.95 10.25
N GLU A 351 7.94 -19.68 9.93
CA GLU A 351 8.93 -18.62 9.99
C GLU A 351 8.78 -17.83 11.28
N VAL A 352 9.91 -17.62 11.94
CA VAL A 352 9.98 -16.78 13.12
C VAL A 352 10.18 -15.34 12.67
N ILE A 353 9.17 -14.49 12.87
CA ILE A 353 9.21 -13.09 12.47
C ILE A 353 10.12 -12.34 13.44
N THR A 354 11.22 -11.81 12.90
CA THR A 354 12.10 -10.89 13.63
C THR A 354 11.68 -9.45 13.32
N HIS A 355 11.26 -8.70 14.33
CA HIS A 355 10.94 -7.28 14.17
C HIS A 355 12.25 -6.48 14.14
N THR A 356 12.81 -6.26 12.95
CA THR A 356 13.93 -5.31 12.72
C THR A 356 13.44 -3.89 12.49
#